data_AF-A0A6N2SCZ0-F1
#
_entry.id   AF-A0A6N2SCZ0-F1
#
_cell.length_a   1.000
_cell.length_b   1.000
_cell.length_c   1.000
_cell.angle_alpha   90.00
_cell.angle_beta   90.00
_cell.angle_gamma   90.00
#
_symmetry.space_group_name_H-M   'P 1'
#
loop_
_entity.id
_entity.type
_entity.pdbx_description
1 polymer ?
#
loop_
_entity_poly.entity_id
_entity_poly.type
_entity_poly.pdbx_seq_one_letter_code
_entity_poly.pdbx_strand_id
1 'polypeptide(L)'
;MYYVIAKNSENKKTYVSTFKEKREAVSNIAFRFKKKLNSLNSSKHDIKNVETCWDCDEIYEELLDQNYDQLSESKKVKIMYDLFNYEQETYARQDISWQIIFANRGPDSDLYDFVLDSRYKFECNIPESRPSNNIVLPNAARILFEDIGVEYDLHIEKGVDRSCIYKIKKNENGDGFERDCNIHCSHDVQFEFPDWKSYLESVMCKTLIEMHHLKITFNENDVEDMFSKIIGMRFSTIAMVEKWIFEKLQATKKSLPNFVLQESEINDEILFGDADVDFVLDGTFGKGVFKKHYSDFSISYLKTNDHQMFITDAHWN
;
A
#
# COMPACT_ATOMS: atom_id res chain seq x y z
N MET A 1 1.77 -1.48 10.41
CA MET A 1 1.04 -1.14 11.65
C MET A 1 1.24 -2.26 12.66
N TYR A 2 1.19 -1.97 13.97
CA TYR A 2 1.29 -2.98 15.02
C TYR A 2 -0.05 -3.13 15.72
N TYR A 3 -0.54 -4.36 15.81
CA TYR A 3 -1.75 -4.66 16.56
C TYR A 3 -1.37 -5.31 17.88
N VAL A 4 -1.87 -4.76 18.99
CA VAL A 4 -1.81 -5.41 20.29
C VAL A 4 -3.17 -6.03 20.56
N ILE A 5 -3.20 -7.35 20.66
CA ILE A 5 -4.39 -8.11 21.05
C ILE A 5 -4.23 -8.56 22.49
N ALA A 6 -5.11 -8.13 23.37
CA ALA A 6 -5.20 -8.60 24.75
C ALA A 6 -6.35 -9.61 24.88
N LYS A 7 -6.08 -10.80 25.39
CA LYS A 7 -7.06 -11.86 25.66
C LYS A 7 -7.06 -12.18 27.15
N ASN A 8 -8.24 -12.33 27.74
CA ASN A 8 -8.40 -12.74 29.12
C ASN A 8 -9.36 -13.94 29.21
N SER A 9 -8.90 -15.06 29.77
CA SER A 9 -9.70 -16.28 29.91
C SER A 9 -10.85 -16.13 30.91
N GLU A 10 -10.71 -15.26 31.91
CA GLU A 10 -11.65 -15.08 33.01
C GLU A 10 -12.99 -14.52 32.51
N ASN A 11 -12.95 -13.56 31.58
CA ASN A 11 -14.14 -12.90 31.04
C ASN A 11 -14.33 -13.12 29.54
N LYS A 12 -13.48 -13.94 28.91
CA LYS A 12 -13.45 -14.21 27.46
C LYS A 12 -13.40 -12.95 26.59
N LYS A 13 -12.99 -11.80 27.13
CA LYS A 13 -12.92 -10.54 26.38
C LYS A 13 -11.60 -10.45 25.62
N THR A 14 -11.71 -9.98 24.38
CA THR A 14 -10.57 -9.64 23.53
C THR A 14 -10.57 -8.13 23.28
N TYR A 15 -9.42 -7.50 23.47
CA TYR A 15 -9.24 -6.07 23.18
C TYR A 15 -8.16 -5.90 22.13
N VAL A 16 -8.40 -5.03 21.16
CA VAL A 16 -7.44 -4.71 20.10
C VAL A 16 -7.04 -3.24 20.24
N SER A 17 -5.75 -2.96 20.15
CA SER A 17 -5.19 -1.61 20.11
C SER A 17 -4.16 -1.51 19.00
N THR A 18 -4.10 -0.35 18.34
CA THR A 18 -3.30 -0.15 17.14
C THR A 18 -2.22 0.90 17.38
N PHE A 19 -1.01 0.65 16.89
CA PHE A 19 0.14 1.55 17.05
C PHE A 19 0.87 1.75 15.73
N LYS A 20 1.38 2.97 15.53
CA LYS A 20 2.15 3.33 14.33
C LYS A 20 3.58 2.80 14.42
N GLU A 21 4.19 2.93 15.60
CA GLU A 21 5.56 2.51 15.87
C GLU A 21 5.64 1.22 16.69
N LYS A 22 6.66 0.39 16.43
CA LYS A 22 6.91 -0.87 17.15
C LYS A 22 7.09 -0.58 18.64
N ARG A 23 7.89 0.45 18.92
CA ARG A 23 8.28 0.87 20.26
C ARG A 23 7.07 1.25 21.12
N GLU A 24 6.07 1.90 20.53
CA GLU A 24 4.83 2.26 21.22
C GLU A 24 4.00 1.02 21.59
N ALA A 25 3.86 0.07 20.65
CA ALA A 25 3.15 -1.19 20.90
C ALA A 25 3.82 -2.02 22.01
N VAL A 26 5.15 -2.15 21.93
CA VAL A 26 5.97 -2.84 22.95
C VAL A 26 5.83 -2.15 24.31
N SER A 27 5.96 -0.83 24.36
CA SER A 27 5.81 -0.04 25.59
C SER A 27 4.41 -0.20 26.21
N ASN A 28 3.37 -0.29 25.38
CA ASN A 28 2.01 -0.49 25.84
C ASN A 28 1.81 -1.86 26.51
N ILE A 29 2.32 -2.93 25.90
CA ILE A 29 2.26 -4.28 26.48
C ILE A 29 3.05 -4.32 27.79
N ALA A 30 4.28 -3.81 27.82
CA ALA A 30 5.11 -3.78 29.02
C ALA A 30 4.40 -3.07 30.18
N PHE A 31 3.78 -1.91 29.91
CA PHE A 31 2.99 -1.18 30.89
C PHE A 31 1.79 -1.98 31.40
N ARG A 32 0.99 -2.56 30.50
CA ARG A 32 -0.21 -3.35 30.87
C ARG A 32 0.15 -4.61 31.65
N PHE A 33 1.20 -5.30 31.23
CA PHE A 33 1.74 -6.47 31.90
C PHE A 33 2.15 -6.14 33.34
N LYS A 34 2.99 -5.11 33.52
CA LYS A 34 3.45 -4.67 34.85
C LYS A 34 2.28 -4.24 35.74
N LYS A 35 1.32 -3.49 35.18
CA LYS A 35 0.11 -3.08 35.90
C LYS A 35 -0.72 -4.27 36.36
N LYS A 36 -0.91 -5.29 35.50
CA LYS A 36 -1.67 -6.49 35.87
C LYS A 36 -0.93 -7.33 36.92
N LEU A 37 0.38 -7.54 36.75
CA LEU A 37 1.20 -8.27 37.72
C LEU A 37 1.12 -7.61 39.12
N ASN A 38 1.26 -6.28 39.18
CA ASN A 38 1.11 -5.54 40.43
C ASN A 38 -0.29 -5.69 41.03
N SER A 39 -1.34 -5.67 40.20
CA SER A 39 -2.72 -5.86 40.65
C SER A 39 -2.97 -7.28 41.19
N LEU A 40 -2.33 -8.30 40.62
CA LEU A 40 -2.44 -9.68 41.09
C LEU A 40 -1.73 -9.83 42.45
N ASN A 41 -0.52 -9.28 42.56
CA ASN A 41 0.25 -9.29 43.82
C ASN A 41 -0.41 -8.48 44.95
N SER A 42 -1.23 -7.48 44.59
CA SER A 42 -1.96 -6.64 45.55
C SER A 42 -3.40 -7.10 45.77
N SER A 43 -3.82 -8.20 45.14
CA SER A 43 -5.20 -8.69 45.21
C SER A 43 -5.52 -9.25 46.59
N LYS A 44 -6.76 -9.04 47.05
CA LYS A 44 -7.32 -9.67 48.26
C LYS A 44 -7.92 -11.05 48.00
N HIS A 45 -7.90 -11.53 46.76
CA HIS A 45 -8.35 -12.87 46.40
C HIS A 45 -7.17 -13.84 46.49
N ASP A 46 -7.40 -15.10 46.88
CA ASP A 46 -6.37 -16.13 47.00
C ASP A 46 -5.87 -16.62 45.65
N ILE A 47 -5.08 -15.75 45.02
CA ILE A 47 -4.34 -15.99 43.79
C ILE A 47 -3.07 -16.74 44.16
N LYS A 48 -2.89 -17.93 43.61
CA LYS A 48 -1.70 -18.76 43.81
C LYS A 48 -1.01 -19.04 42.47
N ASN A 49 0.26 -19.44 42.55
CA ASN A 49 1.06 -19.92 41.41
C ASN A 49 1.03 -18.97 40.19
N VAL A 50 1.46 -17.73 40.40
CA VAL A 50 1.60 -16.76 39.29
C VAL A 50 2.83 -17.12 38.47
N GLU A 51 2.62 -17.44 37.21
CA GLU A 51 3.65 -17.80 36.24
C GLU A 51 3.62 -16.81 35.06
N THR A 52 4.79 -16.48 34.52
CA THR A 52 4.91 -15.60 33.35
C THR A 52 5.60 -16.33 32.21
N CYS A 53 5.03 -16.27 31.02
CA CYS A 53 5.58 -16.90 29.81
C CYS A 53 5.77 -15.83 28.72
N TRP A 54 6.91 -15.89 28.06
CA TRP A 54 7.33 -14.96 27.01
C TRP A 54 7.77 -15.80 25.81
N ASP A 55 7.17 -15.56 24.65
CA ASP A 55 7.53 -16.27 23.41
C ASP A 55 8.79 -15.66 22.73
N CYS A 56 9.46 -14.68 23.37
CA CYS A 56 10.72 -14.09 22.92
C CYS A 56 11.59 -13.69 24.13
N ASP A 57 12.86 -14.10 24.14
CA ASP A 57 13.88 -13.57 25.05
C ASP A 57 14.09 -12.04 24.85
N GLU A 58 13.85 -11.56 23.63
CA GLU A 58 14.02 -10.15 23.24
C GLU A 58 13.01 -9.15 23.86
N ILE A 59 11.85 -9.56 24.38
CA ILE A 59 10.94 -8.59 25.05
C ILE A 59 11.50 -8.20 26.42
N TYR A 60 12.29 -9.10 27.03
CA TYR A 60 13.02 -8.82 28.25
C TYR A 60 14.23 -7.92 27.97
N GLU A 61 14.92 -8.15 26.86
CA GLU A 61 16.06 -7.36 26.39
C GLU A 61 15.66 -6.01 25.76
N GLU A 62 14.44 -5.82 25.20
CA GLU A 62 13.98 -4.52 24.62
C GLU A 62 13.72 -3.41 25.68
N LEU A 63 13.99 -3.67 26.98
CA LEU A 63 14.20 -2.63 27.99
C LEU A 63 15.64 -2.08 28.00
N LEU A 64 16.58 -2.71 27.28
CA LEU A 64 18.00 -2.38 27.15
C LEU A 64 18.49 -2.64 25.71
N ASP A 65 18.55 -1.57 24.93
CA ASP A 65 19.33 -1.41 23.69
C ASP A 65 18.88 -2.07 22.37
N GLN A 66 19.42 -1.48 21.30
CA GLN A 66 18.83 -1.28 19.97
C GLN A 66 19.01 -2.40 18.94
N ASN A 67 18.17 -2.30 17.89
CA ASN A 67 18.25 -2.83 16.51
C ASN A 67 18.23 -4.35 16.31
N TYR A 68 17.21 -4.86 15.60
CA TYR A 68 17.35 -5.93 14.59
C TYR A 68 16.14 -6.00 13.62
N ASP A 69 16.45 -6.47 12.41
CA ASP A 69 15.62 -6.54 11.20
C ASP A 69 14.65 -7.73 11.16
N GLN A 70 13.61 -7.54 10.34
CA GLN A 70 12.67 -8.49 9.70
C GLN A 70 12.60 -9.94 10.21
N LEU A 71 11.45 -10.29 10.80
CA LEU A 71 10.82 -11.62 10.70
C LEU A 71 9.31 -11.48 10.93
N SER A 72 8.52 -12.26 10.17
CA SER A 72 7.06 -12.30 10.21
C SER A 72 6.56 -13.12 11.40
N GLU A 73 6.80 -12.63 12.61
CA GLU A 73 6.49 -13.40 13.82
C GLU A 73 5.57 -12.60 14.74
N SER A 74 4.43 -13.16 15.13
CA SER A 74 3.66 -12.58 16.23
C SER A 74 4.38 -12.83 17.54
N LYS A 75 4.66 -11.78 18.33
CA LYS A 75 5.30 -11.92 19.64
C LYS A 75 4.24 -11.89 20.75
N LYS A 76 4.30 -12.82 21.71
CA LYS A 76 3.28 -12.97 22.74
C LYS A 76 3.87 -13.03 24.15
N VAL A 77 3.11 -12.46 25.08
CA VAL A 77 3.39 -12.43 26.52
C VAL A 77 2.17 -12.90 27.26
N LYS A 78 2.34 -13.73 28.29
CA LYS A 78 1.25 -14.35 29.05
C LYS A 78 1.53 -14.32 30.54
N ILE A 79 0.51 -14.02 31.34
CA ILE A 79 0.48 -14.28 32.78
C ILE A 79 -0.54 -15.39 33.03
N MET A 80 -0.12 -16.44 33.70
CA MET A 80 -0.97 -17.53 34.18
C MET A 80 -1.04 -17.46 35.71
N TYR A 81 -2.21 -17.72 36.27
CA TYR A 81 -2.40 -17.74 37.72
C TYR A 81 -3.56 -18.65 38.09
N ASP A 82 -3.51 -19.24 39.28
CA ASP A 82 -4.56 -20.09 39.79
C ASP A 82 -5.44 -19.31 40.76
N LEU A 83 -6.75 -19.26 40.49
CA LEU A 83 -7.75 -18.78 41.45
C LEU A 83 -8.19 -19.94 42.33
N PHE A 84 -8.00 -19.82 43.64
CA PHE A 84 -8.50 -20.81 44.58
C PHE A 84 -9.97 -20.54 44.93
N ASN A 85 -10.82 -21.55 44.75
CA ASN A 85 -12.20 -21.52 45.20
C ASN A 85 -12.32 -22.25 46.55
N TYR A 86 -12.62 -21.49 47.62
CA TYR A 86 -12.78 -22.03 48.98
C TYR A 86 -13.98 -22.96 49.14
N GLU A 87 -15.06 -22.77 48.38
CA GLU A 87 -16.28 -23.58 48.54
C GLU A 87 -16.12 -24.98 47.92
N GLN A 88 -15.25 -25.10 46.91
CA GLN A 88 -15.04 -26.35 46.17
C GLN A 88 -13.66 -26.96 46.41
N GLU A 89 -12.78 -26.27 47.17
CA GLU A 89 -11.36 -26.58 47.36
C GLU A 89 -10.61 -26.87 46.04
N THR A 90 -11.03 -26.21 44.96
CA THR A 90 -10.48 -26.43 43.62
C THR A 90 -9.75 -25.20 43.10
N TYR A 91 -8.77 -25.44 42.22
CA TYR A 91 -8.07 -24.41 41.48
C TYR A 91 -8.68 -24.21 40.09
N ALA A 92 -8.94 -22.96 39.73
CA ALA A 92 -9.27 -22.59 38.36
C ALA A 92 -8.09 -21.81 37.75
N ARG A 93 -7.42 -22.43 36.77
CA ARG A 93 -6.31 -21.77 36.06
C ARG A 93 -6.85 -20.70 35.13
N GLN A 94 -6.36 -19.48 35.29
CA GLN A 94 -6.65 -18.34 34.45
C GLN A 94 -5.41 -17.85 33.73
N ASP A 95 -5.65 -17.17 32.62
CA ASP A 95 -4.61 -16.45 31.93
C ASP A 95 -5.06 -15.16 31.28
N ILE A 96 -4.08 -14.26 31.20
CA ILE A 96 -4.17 -13.06 30.38
C ILE A 96 -2.96 -13.05 29.47
N SER A 97 -3.21 -12.95 28.17
CA SER A 97 -2.16 -12.83 27.17
C SER A 97 -2.29 -11.55 26.36
N TRP A 98 -1.13 -10.99 26.02
CA TRP A 98 -1.00 -9.91 25.05
C TRP A 98 -0.16 -10.43 23.89
N GLN A 99 -0.60 -10.14 22.67
CA GLN A 99 0.09 -10.53 21.45
C GLN A 99 0.29 -9.29 20.59
N ILE A 100 1.53 -9.04 20.17
CA ILE A 100 1.81 -8.12 19.07
C ILE A 100 1.71 -8.93 17.79
N ILE A 101 0.73 -8.58 16.97
CA ILE A 101 0.70 -9.01 15.59
C ILE A 101 1.39 -7.93 14.78
N PHE A 102 2.48 -8.35 14.15
CA PHE A 102 3.15 -7.59 13.12
C PHE A 102 2.29 -7.77 11.89
N ALA A 103 1.60 -6.71 11.48
CA ALA A 103 1.05 -6.72 10.13
C ALA A 103 2.26 -6.82 9.20
N ASN A 104 2.47 -8.00 8.60
CA ASN A 104 3.50 -8.19 7.60
C ASN A 104 3.24 -7.13 6.54
N ARG A 105 4.13 -6.14 6.47
CA ARG A 105 4.00 -5.00 5.60
C ARG A 105 4.21 -5.52 4.18
N GLY A 106 3.15 -5.63 3.40
CA GLY A 106 3.32 -5.41 1.97
C GLY A 106 3.90 -3.99 1.73
N PRO A 107 4.59 -3.73 0.61
CA PRO A 107 5.43 -2.54 0.39
C PRO A 107 4.72 -1.17 0.34
N ASP A 108 3.49 -1.03 0.82
CA ASP A 108 2.64 0.12 0.51
C ASP A 108 1.99 0.71 1.77
N SER A 109 2.77 1.52 2.49
CA SER A 109 2.27 2.47 3.51
C SER A 109 1.18 3.41 2.98
N ASP A 110 1.18 3.65 1.67
CA ASP A 110 0.35 4.65 0.99
C ASP A 110 -1.12 4.20 0.83
N LEU A 111 -1.41 2.90 1.02
CA LEU A 111 -2.78 2.36 1.03
C LEU A 111 -3.54 2.81 2.29
N TYR A 112 -2.81 3.18 3.34
CA TYR A 112 -3.37 3.41 4.67
C TYR A 112 -4.16 4.72 4.75
N ASP A 113 -3.70 5.77 4.09
CA ASP A 113 -4.44 7.04 4.02
C ASP A 113 -5.75 6.88 3.24
N PHE A 114 -5.74 6.02 2.22
CA PHE A 114 -6.92 5.70 1.43
C PHE A 114 -7.99 4.97 2.25
N VAL A 115 -7.62 3.89 2.95
CA VAL A 115 -8.57 3.07 3.73
C VAL A 115 -9.12 3.81 4.95
N LEU A 116 -8.37 4.76 5.50
CA LEU A 116 -8.83 5.61 6.61
C LEU A 116 -9.68 6.81 6.17
N ASP A 117 -9.68 7.15 4.88
CA ASP A 117 -10.45 8.27 4.38
C ASP A 117 -11.96 7.96 4.46
N SER A 118 -12.75 8.87 5.02
CA SER A 118 -14.20 8.71 5.13
C SER A 118 -14.93 8.52 3.79
N ARG A 119 -14.28 8.89 2.68
CA ARG A 119 -14.80 8.74 1.31
C ARG A 119 -14.55 7.36 0.73
N TYR A 120 -13.62 6.61 1.31
CA TYR A 120 -13.31 5.25 0.91
C TYR A 120 -14.42 4.29 1.32
N LYS A 121 -14.80 3.40 0.41
CA LYS A 121 -15.75 2.32 0.67
C LYS A 121 -15.27 1.03 0.00
N PHE A 122 -15.22 -0.04 0.77
CA PHE A 122 -15.03 -1.40 0.26
C PHE A 122 -16.29 -2.22 0.47
N GLU A 123 -16.82 -2.77 -0.61
CA GLU A 123 -17.99 -3.64 -0.64
C GLU A 123 -17.56 -5.00 -1.21
N CYS A 124 -17.89 -6.09 -0.54
CA CYS A 124 -17.52 -7.43 -0.99
C CYS A 124 -18.69 -8.38 -0.76
N ASN A 125 -19.19 -8.90 -1.87
CA ASN A 125 -20.37 -9.76 -1.97
C ASN A 125 -19.99 -11.25 -2.08
N ILE A 126 -18.70 -11.57 -2.05
CA ILE A 126 -18.23 -12.96 -2.06
C ILE A 126 -18.54 -13.58 -0.68
N PRO A 127 -19.21 -14.75 -0.64
CA PRO A 127 -19.55 -15.41 0.61
C PRO A 127 -18.29 -15.86 1.38
N GLU A 128 -18.36 -15.88 2.72
CA GLU A 128 -17.22 -16.32 3.56
C GLU A 128 -16.88 -17.81 3.39
N SER A 129 -17.87 -18.63 2.99
CA SER A 129 -17.67 -20.03 2.65
C SER A 129 -17.00 -20.15 1.27
N ARG A 130 -16.00 -21.03 1.16
CA ARG A 130 -15.27 -21.30 -0.10
C ARG A 130 -16.22 -21.40 -1.30
N PRO A 131 -16.03 -20.59 -2.36
CA PRO A 131 -16.86 -20.67 -3.57
C PRO A 131 -16.72 -22.05 -4.25
N SER A 132 -17.80 -22.54 -4.88
CA SER A 132 -17.79 -23.78 -5.65
C SER A 132 -16.93 -23.68 -6.91
N ASN A 133 -16.51 -24.83 -7.46
CA ASN A 133 -15.64 -24.90 -8.66
C ASN A 133 -16.24 -24.29 -9.96
N ASN A 134 -17.51 -23.89 -9.93
CA ASN A 134 -18.17 -23.14 -10.99
C ASN A 134 -18.93 -21.98 -10.35
N ILE A 135 -18.37 -20.78 -10.41
CA ILE A 135 -19.02 -19.56 -9.91
C ILE A 135 -18.73 -18.39 -10.84
N VAL A 136 -19.77 -17.61 -11.12
CA VAL A 136 -19.67 -16.34 -11.86
C VAL A 136 -20.38 -15.30 -11.01
N LEU A 137 -19.62 -14.43 -10.36
CA LEU A 137 -20.13 -13.30 -9.61
C LEU A 137 -19.59 -12.01 -10.23
N PRO A 138 -20.36 -11.37 -11.13
CA PRO A 138 -20.04 -10.02 -11.55
C PRO A 138 -20.17 -9.08 -10.35
N ASN A 139 -19.32 -8.06 -10.27
CA ASN A 139 -19.29 -7.07 -9.19
C ASN A 139 -19.14 -7.74 -7.80
N ALA A 140 -18.32 -8.79 -7.76
CA ALA A 140 -18.05 -9.58 -6.58
C ALA A 140 -17.45 -8.75 -5.44
N ALA A 141 -16.61 -7.77 -5.78
CA ALA A 141 -16.17 -6.75 -4.85
C ALA A 141 -15.99 -5.40 -5.55
N ARG A 142 -16.07 -4.31 -4.80
CA ARG A 142 -15.89 -2.95 -5.30
C ARG A 142 -15.17 -2.08 -4.28
N ILE A 143 -14.24 -1.26 -4.76
CA ILE A 143 -13.68 -0.15 -3.99
C ILE A 143 -14.11 1.15 -4.66
N LEU A 144 -14.64 2.06 -3.85
CA LEU A 144 -15.03 3.41 -4.25
C LEU A 144 -14.24 4.46 -3.46
N PHE A 145 -13.88 5.53 -4.14
CA PHE A 145 -13.30 6.73 -3.55
C PHE A 145 -13.80 7.95 -4.32
N GLU A 146 -14.75 8.66 -3.71
CA GLU A 146 -15.51 9.73 -4.38
C GLU A 146 -16.14 9.27 -5.71
N ASP A 147 -15.68 9.84 -6.82
CA ASP A 147 -16.22 9.64 -8.16
C ASP A 147 -15.42 8.60 -8.96
N ILE A 148 -14.48 7.89 -8.32
CA ILE A 148 -13.65 6.85 -8.94
C ILE A 148 -13.66 5.55 -8.14
N GLY A 149 -13.23 4.46 -8.76
CA GLY A 149 -13.13 3.17 -8.08
C GLY A 149 -12.55 2.04 -8.93
N VAL A 150 -12.54 0.85 -8.36
CA VAL A 150 -12.28 -0.40 -9.09
C VAL A 150 -13.30 -1.46 -8.72
N GLU A 151 -13.56 -2.36 -9.64
CA GLU A 151 -14.55 -3.42 -9.50
C GLU A 151 -13.95 -4.77 -9.86
N TYR A 152 -14.15 -5.76 -8.99
CA TYR A 152 -13.66 -7.11 -9.15
C TYR A 152 -14.80 -8.05 -9.56
N ASP A 153 -14.61 -8.77 -10.65
CA ASP A 153 -15.47 -9.88 -11.08
C ASP A 153 -14.81 -11.20 -10.70
N LEU A 154 -15.54 -12.05 -9.99
CA LEU A 154 -15.10 -13.42 -9.68
C LEU A 154 -15.63 -14.38 -10.73
N HIS A 155 -14.73 -15.07 -11.42
CA HIS A 155 -15.07 -16.10 -12.39
C HIS A 155 -14.20 -17.34 -12.21
N ILE A 156 -14.80 -18.40 -11.66
CA ILE A 156 -14.19 -19.73 -11.55
C ILE A 156 -14.95 -20.67 -12.47
N GLU A 157 -14.27 -21.22 -13.47
CA GLU A 157 -14.83 -22.20 -14.40
C GLU A 157 -14.01 -23.49 -14.33
N LYS A 158 -14.65 -24.61 -13.94
CA LYS A 158 -14.01 -25.93 -13.80
C LYS A 158 -12.76 -25.89 -12.90
N GLY A 159 -12.78 -25.05 -11.87
CA GLY A 159 -11.66 -24.85 -10.94
C GLY A 159 -10.52 -23.97 -11.47
N VAL A 160 -10.69 -23.34 -12.63
CA VAL A 160 -9.75 -22.35 -13.18
C VAL A 160 -10.29 -20.95 -12.89
N ASP A 161 -9.48 -20.12 -12.22
CA ASP A 161 -9.79 -18.71 -11.97
C ASP A 161 -9.47 -17.87 -13.22
N ARG A 162 -10.39 -16.97 -13.59
CA ARG A 162 -10.27 -16.01 -14.69
C ARG A 162 -10.74 -14.61 -14.25
N SER A 163 -10.62 -14.33 -12.97
CA SER A 163 -11.14 -13.12 -12.36
C SER A 163 -10.35 -11.89 -12.75
N CYS A 164 -11.02 -10.75 -12.80
CA CYS A 164 -10.45 -9.49 -13.27
C CYS A 164 -10.90 -8.32 -12.39
N ILE A 165 -10.01 -7.35 -12.23
CA ILE A 165 -10.29 -6.05 -11.62
C ILE A 165 -10.36 -5.03 -12.76
N TYR A 166 -11.43 -4.25 -12.80
CA TYR A 166 -11.69 -3.22 -13.81
C TYR A 166 -11.66 -1.82 -13.19
N LYS A 167 -11.19 -0.85 -13.97
CA LYS A 167 -11.33 0.56 -13.65
C LYS A 167 -12.80 0.97 -13.76
N ILE A 168 -13.33 1.66 -12.75
CA ILE A 168 -14.66 2.28 -12.77
C ILE A 168 -14.60 3.76 -12.42
N LYS A 169 -15.52 4.56 -12.95
CA LYS A 169 -15.71 5.97 -12.59
C LYS A 169 -17.20 6.30 -12.51
N LYS A 170 -17.57 7.33 -11.78
CA LYS A 170 -18.96 7.78 -11.70
C LYS A 170 -19.43 8.24 -13.07
N ASN A 171 -20.65 7.84 -13.42
CA ASN A 171 -21.25 8.23 -14.68
C ASN A 171 -21.65 9.71 -14.69
N GLU A 172 -21.84 10.28 -15.88
CA GLU A 172 -22.14 11.71 -16.04
C GLU A 172 -23.46 12.13 -15.36
N ASN A 173 -24.41 11.21 -15.24
CA ASN A 173 -25.70 11.44 -14.60
C ASN A 173 -25.62 11.39 -13.05
N GLY A 174 -24.51 10.91 -12.50
CA GLY A 174 -24.27 10.80 -11.06
C GLY A 174 -25.07 9.72 -10.33
N ASP A 175 -25.81 8.87 -11.04
CA ASP A 175 -26.67 7.81 -10.50
C ASP A 175 -25.98 6.44 -10.40
N GLY A 176 -24.73 6.33 -10.86
CA GLY A 176 -23.97 5.08 -10.79
C GLY A 176 -22.51 5.21 -11.21
N PHE A 177 -21.88 4.06 -11.45
CA PHE A 177 -20.50 3.95 -11.94
C PHE A 177 -20.49 3.21 -13.28
N GLU A 178 -19.68 3.71 -14.21
CA GLU A 178 -19.38 3.06 -15.49
C GLU A 178 -18.01 2.41 -15.47
N ARG A 179 -17.92 1.26 -16.12
CA ARG A 179 -16.71 0.44 -16.24
C ARG A 179 -15.95 0.79 -17.52
N ASP A 180 -14.64 0.97 -17.39
CA ASP A 180 -13.74 0.99 -18.54
C ASP A 180 -13.22 -0.43 -18.79
N CYS A 181 -13.88 -1.15 -19.70
CA CYS A 181 -13.53 -2.53 -20.03
C CYS A 181 -12.13 -2.68 -20.68
N ASN A 182 -11.54 -1.58 -21.17
CA ASN A 182 -10.21 -1.62 -21.77
C ASN A 182 -9.08 -1.54 -20.73
N ILE A 183 -9.39 -1.11 -19.50
CA ILE A 183 -8.41 -0.96 -18.43
C ILE A 183 -8.76 -1.95 -17.31
N HIS A 184 -8.13 -3.12 -17.37
CA HIS A 184 -8.32 -4.20 -16.42
C HIS A 184 -7.02 -4.94 -16.13
N CYS A 185 -6.97 -5.65 -15.01
CA CYS A 185 -5.92 -6.61 -14.69
C CYS A 185 -6.53 -7.91 -14.17
N SER A 186 -5.96 -9.04 -14.59
CA SER A 186 -6.35 -10.34 -14.07
C SER A 186 -5.78 -10.55 -12.67
N HIS A 187 -6.61 -11.06 -11.76
CA HIS A 187 -6.17 -11.35 -10.40
C HIS A 187 -6.94 -12.52 -9.81
N ASP A 188 -6.20 -13.54 -9.38
CA ASP A 188 -6.76 -14.76 -8.81
C ASP A 188 -6.78 -14.68 -7.29
N VAL A 189 -7.94 -14.92 -6.69
CA VAL A 189 -8.08 -14.87 -5.22
C VAL A 189 -7.81 -16.24 -4.63
N GLN A 190 -6.84 -16.29 -3.72
CA GLN A 190 -6.50 -17.51 -3.00
C GLN A 190 -7.43 -17.70 -1.79
N PHE A 191 -8.64 -18.20 -2.03
CA PHE A 191 -9.67 -18.43 -0.99
C PHE A 191 -9.27 -19.41 0.12
N GLU A 192 -8.16 -20.13 -0.05
CA GLU A 192 -7.64 -21.07 0.95
C GLU A 192 -6.97 -20.35 2.13
N PHE A 193 -6.61 -19.07 1.98
CA PHE A 193 -6.07 -18.27 3.07
C PHE A 193 -7.20 -17.69 3.94
N PRO A 194 -7.13 -17.83 5.27
CA PRO A 194 -8.15 -17.28 6.18
C PRO A 194 -8.41 -15.77 6.00
N ASP A 195 -7.39 -15.02 5.60
CA ASP A 195 -7.45 -13.56 5.43
C ASP A 195 -7.62 -13.11 3.97
N TRP A 196 -8.13 -13.99 3.09
CA TRP A 196 -8.26 -13.72 1.65
C TRP A 196 -9.02 -12.42 1.35
N LYS A 197 -10.00 -12.04 2.18
CA LYS A 197 -10.82 -10.83 1.99
C LYS A 197 -9.99 -9.57 2.17
N SER A 198 -9.18 -9.52 3.22
CA SER A 198 -8.24 -8.42 3.49
C SER A 198 -7.15 -8.36 2.42
N TYR A 199 -6.71 -9.51 1.92
CA TYR A 199 -5.77 -9.59 0.81
C TYR A 199 -6.37 -9.00 -0.48
N LEU A 200 -7.59 -9.42 -0.84
CA LEU A 200 -8.31 -8.89 -1.99
C LEU A 200 -8.50 -7.37 -1.90
N GLU A 201 -8.91 -6.85 -0.74
CA GLU A 201 -9.03 -5.42 -0.51
C GLU A 201 -7.68 -4.71 -0.75
N SER A 202 -6.59 -5.25 -0.23
CA SER A 202 -5.25 -4.67 -0.43
C SER A 202 -4.84 -4.65 -1.90
N VAL A 203 -5.08 -5.73 -2.64
CA VAL A 203 -4.77 -5.80 -4.08
C VAL A 203 -5.61 -4.79 -4.84
N MET A 204 -6.92 -4.75 -4.60
CA MET A 204 -7.82 -3.80 -5.25
C MET A 204 -7.43 -2.35 -4.95
N CYS A 205 -7.01 -2.02 -3.72
CA CYS A 205 -6.51 -0.68 -3.39
C CYS A 205 -5.26 -0.31 -4.20
N LYS A 206 -4.32 -1.24 -4.41
CA LYS A 206 -3.15 -0.99 -5.27
C LYS A 206 -3.58 -0.75 -6.71
N THR A 207 -4.47 -1.59 -7.22
CA THR A 207 -5.02 -1.45 -8.57
C THR A 207 -5.76 -0.13 -8.75
N LEU A 208 -6.50 0.34 -7.75
CA LEU A 208 -7.15 1.65 -7.75
C LEU A 208 -6.13 2.77 -7.91
N ILE A 209 -5.08 2.76 -7.08
CA ILE A 209 -4.00 3.75 -7.13
C ILE A 209 -3.32 3.76 -8.50
N GLU A 210 -3.04 2.58 -9.06
CA GLU A 210 -2.37 2.42 -10.34
C GLU A 210 -3.26 2.85 -11.52
N MET A 211 -4.49 2.35 -11.61
CA MET A 211 -5.40 2.61 -12.73
C MET A 211 -5.96 4.03 -12.75
N HIS A 212 -6.05 4.69 -11.58
CA HIS A 212 -6.49 6.08 -11.45
C HIS A 212 -5.36 7.06 -11.16
N HIS A 213 -4.12 6.59 -11.17
CA HIS A 213 -2.93 7.41 -11.00
C HIS A 213 -2.97 8.32 -9.76
N LEU A 214 -3.51 7.82 -8.65
CA LEU A 214 -3.81 8.63 -7.45
C LEU A 214 -2.58 9.16 -6.71
N LYS A 215 -1.38 8.72 -7.12
CA LYS A 215 -0.09 9.22 -6.63
C LYS A 215 0.46 10.39 -7.46
N ILE A 216 -0.21 10.75 -8.56
CA ILE A 216 0.15 11.89 -9.39
C ILE A 216 -0.56 13.12 -8.81
N THR A 217 0.22 14.00 -8.21
CA THR A 217 -0.29 15.26 -7.62
C THR A 217 -0.22 16.45 -8.57
N PHE A 218 0.35 16.25 -9.77
CA PHE A 218 0.56 17.28 -10.77
C PHE A 218 -0.43 17.11 -11.95
N ASN A 219 -0.84 18.21 -12.55
CA ASN A 219 -1.77 18.25 -13.69
C ASN A 219 -1.07 18.74 -14.97
N GLU A 220 -1.81 18.87 -16.08
CA GLU A 220 -1.25 19.33 -17.37
C GLU A 220 -0.60 20.72 -17.27
N ASN A 221 -1.16 21.64 -16.47
CA ASN A 221 -0.58 22.99 -16.28
C ASN A 221 0.75 22.94 -15.52
N ASP A 222 0.91 22.00 -14.58
CA ASP A 222 2.17 21.82 -13.86
C ASP A 222 3.28 21.31 -14.80
N VAL A 223 2.91 20.51 -15.81
CA VAL A 223 3.84 20.09 -16.86
C VAL A 223 4.18 21.24 -17.80
N GLU A 224 3.21 22.07 -18.18
CA GLU A 224 3.47 23.28 -18.98
C GLU A 224 4.36 24.28 -18.24
N ASP A 225 4.20 24.43 -16.92
CA ASP A 225 5.12 25.21 -16.06
C ASP A 225 6.52 24.59 -16.04
N MET A 226 6.61 23.25 -16.01
CA MET A 226 7.86 22.51 -16.07
C MET A 226 8.57 22.71 -17.42
N PHE A 227 7.85 22.62 -18.55
CA PHE A 227 8.38 22.91 -19.89
C PHE A 227 8.93 24.34 -19.98
N SER A 228 8.17 25.32 -19.49
CA SER A 228 8.62 26.71 -19.51
C SER A 228 9.89 26.94 -18.69
N LYS A 229 10.09 26.16 -17.62
CA LYS A 229 11.23 26.30 -16.69
C LYS A 229 12.48 25.55 -17.11
N ILE A 230 12.36 24.51 -17.94
CA ILE A 230 13.51 23.73 -18.38
C ILE A 230 14.29 24.42 -19.51
N ILE A 231 13.62 25.29 -20.28
CA ILE A 231 14.24 26.05 -21.37
C ILE A 231 15.40 26.92 -20.83
N GLY A 232 16.55 26.84 -21.49
CA GLY A 232 17.78 27.53 -21.12
C GLY A 232 18.63 26.83 -20.06
N MET A 233 18.17 25.70 -19.51
CA MET A 233 18.97 24.89 -18.59
C MET A 233 20.01 24.04 -19.34
N ARG A 234 21.05 23.60 -18.63
CA ARG A 234 22.12 22.75 -19.16
C ARG A 234 22.20 21.43 -18.40
N PHE A 235 22.27 20.33 -19.13
CA PHE A 235 22.37 18.99 -18.58
C PHE A 235 23.49 18.20 -19.26
N SER A 236 24.24 17.41 -18.48
CA SER A 236 25.31 16.58 -19.03
C SER A 236 24.82 15.23 -19.54
N THR A 237 23.64 14.77 -19.10
CA THR A 237 23.07 13.45 -19.48
C THR A 237 21.55 13.48 -19.44
N ILE A 238 20.90 12.57 -20.18
CA ILE A 238 19.44 12.37 -20.16
C ILE A 238 18.95 12.02 -18.75
N ALA A 239 19.72 11.22 -18.00
CA ALA A 239 19.39 10.86 -16.62
C ALA A 239 19.28 12.07 -15.68
N MET A 240 20.04 13.15 -15.95
CA MET A 240 19.90 14.40 -15.19
C MET A 240 18.65 15.18 -15.57
N VAL A 241 18.23 15.13 -16.84
CA VAL A 241 16.96 15.70 -17.30
C VAL A 241 15.79 14.96 -16.65
N GLU A 242 15.80 13.62 -16.70
CA GLU A 242 14.81 12.75 -16.05
C GLU A 242 14.71 13.07 -14.55
N LYS A 243 15.85 13.13 -13.85
CA LYS A 243 15.89 13.47 -12.42
C LYS A 243 15.27 14.84 -12.14
N TRP A 244 15.61 15.85 -12.96
CA TRP A 244 15.08 17.20 -12.79
C TRP A 244 13.57 17.25 -13.01
N ILE A 245 13.04 16.55 -14.02
CA ILE A 245 11.59 16.43 -14.28
C ILE A 245 10.88 15.85 -13.06
N PHE A 246 11.40 14.75 -12.50
CA PHE A 246 10.83 14.13 -11.30
C PHE A 246 10.84 15.07 -10.09
N GLU A 247 11.95 15.76 -9.84
CA GLU A 247 12.04 16.75 -8.76
C GLU A 247 11.04 17.90 -8.96
N LYS A 248 10.93 18.40 -10.20
CA LYS A 248 10.09 19.54 -10.55
C LYS A 248 8.59 19.24 -10.42
N LEU A 249 8.18 18.02 -10.78
CA LEU A 249 6.80 17.55 -10.70
C LEU A 249 6.47 16.88 -9.35
N GLN A 250 7.44 16.80 -8.42
CA GLN A 250 7.32 16.08 -7.15
C GLN A 250 6.85 14.63 -7.33
N ALA A 251 7.36 13.99 -8.39
CA ALA A 251 6.99 12.65 -8.80
C ALA A 251 8.14 11.66 -8.61
N THR A 252 7.85 10.37 -8.72
CA THR A 252 8.86 9.30 -8.66
C THR A 252 8.66 8.30 -9.79
N LYS A 253 9.68 7.50 -10.09
CA LYS A 253 9.56 6.39 -11.03
C LYS A 253 8.51 5.35 -10.60
N LYS A 254 8.21 5.25 -9.31
CA LYS A 254 7.12 4.42 -8.78
C LYS A 254 5.73 5.01 -9.09
N SER A 255 5.59 6.35 -9.10
CA SER A 255 4.32 7.01 -9.44
C SER A 255 4.10 7.14 -10.95
N LEU A 256 5.17 7.08 -11.75
CA LEU A 256 5.15 7.10 -13.22
C LEU A 256 5.93 5.90 -13.79
N PRO A 257 5.42 4.67 -13.64
CA PRO A 257 6.16 3.46 -14.04
C PRO A 257 6.39 3.36 -15.55
N ASN A 258 5.55 4.04 -16.34
CA ASN A 258 5.64 4.09 -17.80
C ASN A 258 6.36 5.34 -18.31
N PHE A 259 7.01 6.13 -17.44
CA PHE A 259 7.80 7.27 -17.87
C PHE A 259 9.03 6.80 -18.67
N VAL A 260 9.18 7.35 -19.86
CA VAL A 260 10.36 7.14 -20.72
C VAL A 260 10.83 8.49 -21.22
N LEU A 261 12.15 8.65 -21.29
CA LEU A 261 12.83 9.77 -21.94
C LEU A 261 14.06 9.22 -22.65
N GLN A 262 14.15 9.42 -23.97
CA GLN A 262 15.21 8.85 -24.80
C GLN A 262 15.56 9.79 -25.96
N GLU A 263 16.68 9.55 -26.64
CA GLU A 263 17.03 10.29 -27.86
C GLU A 263 16.04 9.94 -28.97
N SER A 264 15.63 10.96 -29.73
CA SER A 264 14.80 10.77 -30.91
C SER A 264 15.59 10.22 -32.09
N GLU A 265 14.93 9.44 -32.95
CA GLU A 265 15.55 8.87 -34.16
C GLU A 265 16.08 9.97 -35.11
N ILE A 266 15.48 11.18 -35.09
CA ILE A 266 15.94 12.32 -35.90
C ILE A 266 17.36 12.80 -35.52
N ASN A 267 17.85 12.47 -34.33
CA ASN A 267 19.18 12.85 -33.87
C ASN A 267 20.30 12.23 -34.69
N ASP A 268 20.07 11.03 -35.25
CA ASP A 268 21.03 10.41 -36.16
C ASP A 268 21.13 11.23 -37.46
N GLU A 269 20.01 11.66 -38.02
CA GLU A 269 19.97 12.51 -39.23
C GLU A 269 20.66 13.86 -39.00
N ILE A 270 20.49 14.45 -37.81
CA ILE A 270 21.19 15.70 -37.42
C ILE A 270 22.72 15.46 -37.33
N LEU A 271 23.15 14.33 -36.75
CA LEU A 271 24.58 13.99 -36.63
C LEU A 271 25.23 13.79 -37.99
N PHE A 272 24.51 13.25 -38.97
CA PHE A 272 25.00 13.07 -40.34
C PHE A 272 24.85 14.32 -41.20
N GLY A 273 24.19 15.38 -40.69
CA GLY A 273 23.99 16.66 -41.38
C GLY A 273 22.85 16.63 -42.40
N ASP A 274 21.96 15.65 -42.30
CA ASP A 274 20.81 15.47 -43.19
C ASP A 274 19.60 16.32 -42.72
N ALA A 275 19.60 16.79 -41.47
CA ALA A 275 18.59 17.67 -40.91
C ALA A 275 19.22 18.90 -40.21
N ASP A 276 18.70 20.10 -40.50
CA ASP A 276 19.12 21.38 -39.90
C ASP A 276 18.11 21.83 -38.83
N VAL A 277 18.05 21.05 -37.74
CA VAL A 277 17.17 21.27 -36.59
C VAL A 277 17.90 20.93 -35.28
N ASP A 278 17.35 21.35 -34.15
CA ASP A 278 17.87 21.01 -32.83
C ASP A 278 17.74 19.51 -32.55
N PHE A 279 18.63 18.96 -31.71
CA PHE A 279 18.49 17.60 -31.20
C PHE A 279 17.22 17.48 -30.36
N VAL A 280 16.60 16.30 -30.36
CA VAL A 280 15.32 16.05 -29.69
C VAL A 280 15.44 14.87 -28.73
N LEU A 281 14.88 15.02 -27.54
CA LEU A 281 14.54 13.92 -26.66
C LEU A 281 13.04 13.63 -26.76
N ASP A 282 12.69 12.39 -27.06
CA ASP A 282 11.31 11.90 -27.04
C ASP A 282 10.96 11.42 -25.64
N GLY A 283 9.85 11.94 -25.12
CA GLY A 283 9.36 11.64 -23.78
C GLY A 283 7.91 11.17 -23.77
N THR A 284 7.57 10.31 -22.81
CA THR A 284 6.17 10.01 -22.49
C THR A 284 5.99 9.89 -20.99
N PHE A 285 4.88 10.43 -20.47
CA PHE A 285 4.44 10.12 -19.11
C PHE A 285 3.70 8.78 -19.03
N GLY A 286 3.36 8.19 -20.18
CA GLY A 286 2.60 6.95 -20.29
C GLY A 286 1.09 7.15 -20.41
N LYS A 287 0.41 6.09 -20.85
CA LYS A 287 -1.04 6.08 -21.08
C LYS A 287 -1.82 6.26 -19.79
N GLY A 288 -2.82 7.14 -19.83
CA GLY A 288 -3.79 7.33 -18.74
C GLY A 288 -3.37 8.31 -17.65
N VAL A 289 -2.11 8.78 -17.65
CA VAL A 289 -1.61 9.78 -16.68
C VAL A 289 -2.39 11.10 -16.77
N PHE A 290 -2.76 11.51 -17.98
CA PHE A 290 -3.66 12.63 -18.22
C PHE A 290 -4.89 12.15 -19.01
N LYS A 291 -5.87 13.03 -19.26
CA LYS A 291 -7.07 12.70 -20.05
C LYS A 291 -6.75 12.39 -21.53
N LYS A 292 -5.48 12.49 -21.94
CA LYS A 292 -4.99 12.21 -23.30
C LYS A 292 -4.69 10.72 -23.50
N HIS A 293 -4.84 10.23 -24.74
CA HIS A 293 -4.60 8.82 -25.09
C HIS A 293 -3.14 8.39 -24.86
N TYR A 294 -2.19 9.28 -25.15
CA TYR A 294 -0.78 9.19 -24.80
C TYR A 294 -0.31 10.58 -24.39
N SER A 295 0.45 10.66 -23.30
CA SER A 295 0.98 11.91 -22.75
C SER A 295 2.42 12.11 -23.22
N ASP A 296 2.58 12.21 -24.53
CA ASP A 296 3.87 12.26 -25.21
C ASP A 296 4.32 13.71 -25.37
N PHE A 297 5.62 13.94 -25.25
CA PHE A 297 6.23 15.26 -25.30
C PHE A 297 7.62 15.20 -25.91
N SER A 298 8.12 16.35 -26.36
CA SER A 298 9.46 16.51 -26.93
C SER A 298 10.24 17.57 -26.17
N ILE A 299 11.54 17.37 -26.01
CA ILE A 299 12.48 18.37 -25.50
C ILE A 299 13.58 18.59 -26.52
N SER A 300 13.65 19.79 -27.08
CA SER A 300 14.69 20.18 -28.04
C SER A 300 15.91 20.75 -27.32
N TYR A 301 17.10 20.46 -27.84
CA TYR A 301 18.35 20.92 -27.27
C TYR A 301 19.46 21.11 -28.31
N LEU A 302 20.39 22.01 -27.98
CA LEU A 302 21.66 22.16 -28.67
C LEU A 302 22.75 21.41 -27.91
N LYS A 303 23.65 20.74 -28.63
CA LYS A 303 24.84 20.13 -28.05
C LYS A 303 25.96 21.16 -27.99
N THR A 304 26.43 21.49 -26.79
CA THR A 304 27.55 22.42 -26.61
C THR A 304 28.89 21.76 -26.94
N ASN A 305 29.95 22.56 -27.07
CA ASN A 305 31.32 22.07 -27.28
C ASN A 305 31.81 21.15 -26.14
N ASP A 306 31.25 21.31 -24.93
CA ASP A 306 31.55 20.47 -23.77
C ASP A 306 30.61 19.25 -23.67
N HIS A 307 29.92 18.91 -24.77
CA HIS A 307 28.94 17.83 -24.87
C HIS A 307 27.75 17.94 -23.91
N GLN A 308 27.42 19.14 -23.44
CA GLN A 308 26.23 19.38 -22.64
C GLN A 308 25.03 19.64 -23.55
N MET A 309 23.84 19.26 -23.07
CA MET A 309 22.56 19.58 -23.69
C MET A 309 22.09 20.93 -23.16
N PHE A 310 22.01 21.94 -24.02
CA PHE A 310 21.38 23.22 -23.71
C PHE A 310 19.96 23.20 -24.25
N ILE A 311 18.97 23.18 -23.34
CA ILE A 311 17.57 23.02 -23.72
C ILE A 311 17.05 24.28 -24.39
N THR A 312 16.48 24.15 -25.59
CA THR A 312 15.98 25.25 -26.42
C THR A 312 14.46 25.31 -26.45
N ASP A 313 13.78 24.17 -26.37
CA ASP A 313 12.33 24.09 -26.37
C ASP A 313 11.82 22.83 -25.62
N ALA A 314 10.57 22.87 -25.18
CA ALA A 314 9.88 21.71 -24.61
C ALA A 314 8.36 21.85 -24.80
N HIS A 315 7.69 20.83 -25.34
CA HIS A 315 6.27 20.89 -25.65
C HIS A 315 5.60 19.51 -25.70
N TRP A 316 4.27 19.51 -25.58
CA TRP A 316 3.42 18.33 -25.83
C TRP A 316 3.37 17.97 -27.32
N ASN A 317 3.32 16.68 -27.62
CA ASN A 317 3.14 16.15 -28.99
C ASN A 317 1.67 16.05 -29.41
#